data_AF-A0A3L6PB09-F1
#
_entry.id   AF-A0A3L6PB09-F1
#
_cell.length_a   1.000
_cell.length_b   1.000
_cell.length_c   1.000
_cell.angle_alpha   90.00
_cell.angle_beta   90.00
_cell.angle_gamma   90.00
#
_symmetry.space_group_name_H-M   'P 1'
#
loop_
_entity.id
_entity.type
_entity.pdbx_description
1 polymer ?
#
loop_
_entity_poly.entity_id
_entity_poly.type
_entity_poly.pdbx_seq_one_letter_code
_entity_poly.pdbx_strand_id
1 'polypeptide(L)'
;MILSSYIRHLRSISQHAVNNITVVAIAILLSTIFILVAATARLGFAEHIIFHLHATRPIYLLLVALLLLPSAAAAFFLVSRSRSVYLVDYACFKPISECRVPLAMYREYMTHFMPFLDDRSIRFITRVLDNSGLGEETCLPPSIRCIPPSFGFSHARAEAELVVFSTIDDLFRKTCISPAAIDVLVVNCSLFSPTPS
;
A
#
# COMPACT_ATOMS: atom_id res chain seq x y z
N MET A 1 -9.97 13.42 -26.70
CA MET A 1 -10.91 12.51 -25.99
C MET A 1 -10.55 11.02 -26.17
N ILE A 2 -10.23 10.56 -27.39
CA ILE A 2 -9.91 9.15 -27.69
C ILE A 2 -8.65 8.62 -26.98
N LEU A 3 -7.60 9.43 -26.88
CA LEU A 3 -6.34 9.04 -26.23
C LEU A 3 -6.50 8.76 -24.72
N SER A 4 -7.38 9.50 -24.03
CA SER A 4 -7.68 9.28 -22.60
C SER A 4 -8.47 7.97 -22.39
N SER A 5 -9.39 7.64 -23.31
CA SER A 5 -10.14 6.39 -23.27
C SER A 5 -9.23 5.18 -23.51
N TYR A 6 -8.30 5.28 -24.47
CA TYR A 6 -7.33 4.21 -24.77
C TYR A 6 -6.37 3.94 -23.60
N ILE A 7 -5.83 5.00 -22.98
CA ILE A 7 -4.96 4.87 -21.80
C ILE A 7 -5.72 4.25 -20.62
N ARG A 8 -6.99 4.63 -20.43
CA ARG A 8 -7.85 4.05 -19.38
C ARG A 8 -8.13 2.57 -19.63
N HIS A 9 -8.34 2.19 -20.89
CA HIS A 9 -8.58 0.81 -21.27
C HIS A 9 -7.33 -0.07 -21.11
N LEU A 10 -6.16 0.45 -21.50
CA LEU A 10 -4.86 -0.20 -21.29
C LEU A 10 -4.54 -0.35 -19.80
N ARG A 11 -4.85 0.67 -18.99
CA ARG A 11 -4.70 0.61 -17.53
C ARG A 11 -5.64 -0.41 -16.89
N SER A 12 -6.88 -0.51 -17.38
CA SER A 12 -7.82 -1.54 -16.94
C SER A 12 -7.33 -2.94 -17.29
N ILE A 13 -6.87 -3.16 -18.53
CA ILE A 13 -6.36 -4.46 -18.99
C ILE A 13 -5.09 -4.84 -18.22
N SER A 14 -4.16 -3.90 -18.01
CA SER A 14 -2.95 -4.17 -17.23
C SER A 14 -3.28 -4.45 -15.77
N GLN A 15 -4.26 -3.76 -15.19
CA GLN A 15 -4.71 -3.98 -13.82
C GLN A 15 -5.42 -5.33 -13.65
N HIS A 16 -6.22 -5.77 -14.64
CA HIS A 16 -6.82 -7.11 -14.67
C HIS A 16 -5.76 -8.19 -14.87
N ALA A 17 -4.79 -7.99 -15.76
CA ALA A 17 -3.70 -8.92 -15.98
C ALA A 17 -2.80 -9.05 -14.73
N VAL A 18 -2.55 -7.95 -14.02
CA VAL A 18 -1.75 -7.92 -12.78
C VAL A 18 -2.49 -8.56 -11.60
N ASN A 19 -3.80 -8.36 -11.48
CA ASN A 19 -4.59 -9.04 -10.44
C ASN A 19 -4.71 -10.55 -10.71
N ASN A 20 -4.74 -10.95 -11.98
CA ASN A 20 -4.97 -12.33 -12.40
C ASN A 20 -3.72 -13.01 -13.00
N ILE A 21 -2.51 -12.60 -12.61
CA ILE A 21 -1.24 -13.18 -13.12
C ILE A 21 -1.23 -14.70 -12.97
N THR A 22 -1.79 -15.23 -11.87
CA THR A 22 -1.94 -16.66 -11.63
C THR A 22 -2.85 -17.34 -12.67
N VAL A 23 -3.98 -16.72 -13.01
CA VAL A 23 -4.89 -17.20 -14.05
C VAL A 23 -4.22 -17.18 -15.42
N VAL A 24 -3.46 -16.13 -15.73
CA VAL A 24 -2.69 -16.01 -16.99
C VAL A 24 -1.63 -17.11 -17.08
N ALA A 25 -0.90 -17.39 -15.99
CA ALA A 25 0.09 -18.46 -15.94
C ALA A 25 -0.55 -19.84 -16.17
N ILE A 26 -1.72 -20.11 -15.56
CA ILE A 26 -2.48 -21.35 -15.77
C ILE A 26 -2.95 -21.47 -17.23
N ALA A 27 -3.45 -20.39 -17.84
CA ALA A 27 -3.88 -20.39 -19.24
C ALA A 27 -2.72 -20.69 -20.21
N ILE A 28 -1.52 -20.17 -19.94
CA ILE A 28 -0.31 -20.48 -20.73
C ILE A 28 0.02 -21.97 -20.64
N LEU A 29 0.02 -22.56 -19.45
CA LEU A 29 0.24 -24.00 -19.25
C LEU A 29 -0.82 -24.88 -19.93
N LEU A 30 -2.11 -24.52 -19.82
CA LEU A 30 -3.19 -25.28 -20.45
C LEU A 30 -3.14 -25.20 -21.98
N SER A 31 -2.83 -24.04 -22.53
CA SER A 31 -2.69 -23.86 -23.99
C SER A 31 -1.47 -24.60 -24.55
N THR A 32 -0.34 -24.64 -23.83
CA THR A 32 0.82 -25.43 -24.26
C THR A 32 0.55 -26.93 -24.21
N ILE A 33 -0.15 -27.42 -23.18
CA ILE A 33 -0.61 -28.82 -23.10
C ILE A 33 -1.57 -29.13 -24.26
N PHE A 34 -2.53 -28.26 -24.54
CA PHE A 34 -3.48 -28.46 -25.65
C PHE A 34 -2.77 -28.53 -27.01
N ILE A 35 -1.82 -27.64 -27.28
CA ILE A 35 -1.03 -27.65 -28.52
C ILE A 35 -0.22 -28.94 -28.62
N LEU A 36 0.37 -29.41 -27.52
CA LEU A 36 1.12 -30.65 -27.48
C LEU A 36 0.24 -31.88 -27.78
N VAL A 37 -0.96 -31.93 -27.19
CA VAL A 37 -1.95 -33.00 -27.45
C VAL A 37 -2.45 -32.95 -28.90
N ALA A 38 -2.76 -31.76 -29.44
CA ALA A 38 -3.18 -31.60 -30.82
C ALA A 38 -2.07 -31.98 -31.82
N ALA A 39 -0.82 -31.63 -31.53
CA ALA A 39 0.34 -31.98 -32.35
C ALA A 39 0.57 -33.50 -32.36
N THR A 40 0.51 -34.15 -31.19
CA THR A 40 0.65 -35.61 -31.07
C THR A 40 -0.51 -36.36 -31.73
N ALA A 41 -1.75 -35.86 -31.62
CA ALA A 41 -2.91 -36.44 -32.29
C ALA A 41 -2.85 -36.31 -33.82
N ARG A 42 -2.42 -35.15 -34.35
CA ARG A 42 -2.25 -34.94 -35.80
C ARG A 42 -1.12 -35.78 -36.38
N LEU A 43 -0.01 -35.93 -35.65
CA LEU A 43 1.11 -36.78 -36.07
C LEU A 43 0.81 -38.28 -35.90
N GLY A 44 -0.07 -38.64 -34.95
CA GLY A 44 -0.50 -40.02 -34.71
C GLY A 44 -1.59 -40.54 -35.67
N PHE A 45 -2.21 -39.66 -36.47
CA PHE A 45 -3.22 -40.04 -37.47
C PHE A 45 -2.61 -40.55 -38.80
N ALA A 46 -1.28 -40.43 -38.96
CA ALA A 46 -0.56 -41.05 -40.07
C ALA A 46 -0.20 -42.51 -39.69
N GLU A 47 -0.97 -43.43 -40.24
CA GLU A 47 -0.86 -44.89 -40.16
C GLU A 47 0.57 -45.46 -40.19
N HIS A 48 0.76 -46.61 -39.50
CA HIS A 48 1.96 -47.45 -39.30
C HIS A 48 2.94 -47.09 -38.16
N ILE A 49 2.60 -47.35 -36.88
CA ILE A 49 3.51 -47.06 -35.76
C ILE A 49 3.47 -48.10 -34.63
N ILE A 50 4.15 -49.24 -34.80
CA ILE A 50 4.78 -49.99 -33.68
C ILE A 50 6.32 -49.90 -33.79
N PHE A 51 6.85 -49.85 -35.02
CA PHE A 51 8.30 -49.76 -35.28
C PHE A 51 8.85 -48.32 -35.22
N HIS A 52 8.07 -47.31 -35.64
CA HIS A 52 8.50 -45.91 -35.60
C HIS A 52 8.55 -45.31 -34.18
N LEU A 53 7.81 -45.87 -33.22
CA LEU A 53 7.77 -45.40 -31.83
C LEU A 53 9.14 -45.43 -31.13
N HIS A 54 10.07 -46.28 -31.57
CA HIS A 54 11.41 -46.31 -30.97
C HIS A 54 12.34 -45.23 -31.54
N ALA A 55 12.25 -44.92 -32.84
CA ALA A 55 13.09 -43.93 -33.52
C ALA A 55 12.56 -42.49 -33.39
N THR A 56 11.25 -42.28 -33.24
CA THR A 56 10.63 -40.95 -33.12
C THR A 56 10.46 -40.49 -31.67
N ARG A 57 10.60 -41.39 -30.68
CA ARG A 57 10.64 -41.08 -29.24
C ARG A 57 11.52 -39.87 -28.87
N PRO A 58 12.78 -39.75 -29.34
CA PRO A 58 13.61 -38.59 -29.02
C PRO A 58 13.05 -37.28 -29.59
N ILE A 59 12.38 -37.31 -30.76
CA ILE A 59 11.79 -36.12 -31.39
C ILE A 59 10.58 -35.62 -30.58
N TYR A 60 9.73 -36.53 -30.12
CA TYR A 60 8.61 -36.19 -29.23
C TYR A 60 9.10 -35.65 -27.89
N LEU A 61 10.10 -36.28 -27.28
CA LEU A 61 10.70 -35.78 -26.04
C LEU A 61 11.32 -34.39 -26.21
N LEU A 62 11.95 -34.13 -27.36
CA LEU A 62 12.53 -32.83 -27.69
C LEU A 62 11.45 -31.74 -27.89
N LEU A 63 10.34 -32.06 -28.56
CA LEU A 63 9.19 -31.16 -28.72
C LEU A 63 8.49 -30.84 -27.38
N VAL A 64 8.30 -31.86 -26.54
CA VAL A 64 7.78 -31.73 -25.17
C VAL A 64 8.68 -30.80 -24.37
N ALA A 65 10.00 -31.03 -24.37
CA ALA A 65 10.96 -30.20 -23.66
C ALA A 65 10.98 -28.76 -24.18
N LEU A 66 10.97 -28.55 -25.50
CA LEU A 66 11.04 -27.22 -26.12
C LEU A 66 9.78 -26.38 -25.87
N LEU A 67 8.61 -27.01 -25.65
CA LEU A 67 7.35 -26.30 -25.39
C LEU A 67 7.06 -26.14 -23.88
N LEU A 68 7.32 -27.18 -23.08
CA LEU A 68 7.01 -27.17 -21.65
C LEU A 68 8.04 -26.40 -20.82
N LEU A 69 9.34 -26.49 -21.14
CA LEU A 69 10.35 -25.78 -20.34
C LEU A 69 10.21 -24.26 -20.41
N PRO A 70 10.07 -23.62 -21.59
CA PRO A 70 9.89 -22.17 -21.67
C PRO A 70 8.56 -21.71 -21.09
N SER A 71 7.48 -22.49 -21.28
CA SER A 71 6.16 -22.13 -20.73
C SER A 71 6.13 -22.26 -19.20
N ALA A 72 6.75 -23.30 -18.63
CA ALA A 72 6.92 -23.43 -17.19
C ALA A 72 7.82 -22.34 -16.62
N ALA A 73 8.92 -22.00 -17.28
CA ALA A 73 9.80 -20.91 -16.87
C ALA A 73 9.09 -19.54 -16.93
N ALA A 74 8.30 -19.29 -17.97
CA ALA A 74 7.49 -18.07 -18.09
C ALA A 74 6.39 -18.00 -17.03
N ALA A 75 5.67 -19.10 -16.78
CA ALA A 75 4.66 -19.17 -15.71
C ALA A 75 5.29 -18.96 -14.33
N PHE A 76 6.43 -19.59 -14.07
CA PHE A 76 7.19 -19.40 -12.84
C PHE A 76 7.66 -17.95 -12.70
N PHE A 77 8.23 -17.34 -13.74
CA PHE A 77 8.66 -15.94 -13.73
C PHE A 77 7.49 -14.97 -13.46
N LEU A 78 6.33 -15.23 -14.07
CA LEU A 78 5.13 -14.43 -13.84
C LEU A 78 4.63 -14.56 -12.39
N VAL A 79 4.55 -15.76 -11.84
CA VAL A 79 4.05 -16.02 -10.48
C VAL A 79 5.04 -15.55 -9.41
N SER A 80 6.34 -15.70 -9.66
CA SER A 80 7.42 -15.24 -8.77
C SER A 80 7.67 -13.74 -8.82
N ARG A 81 7.09 -13.04 -9.81
CA ARG A 81 7.19 -11.59 -9.90
C ARG A 81 6.51 -10.97 -8.67
N SER A 82 7.27 -10.19 -7.91
CA SER A 82 6.73 -9.43 -6.79
C SER A 82 5.63 -8.49 -7.29
N ARG A 83 4.51 -8.48 -6.56
CA ARG A 83 3.42 -7.53 -6.84
C ARG A 83 3.91 -6.14 -6.46
N SER A 84 3.95 -5.23 -7.42
CA SER A 84 4.29 -3.84 -7.15
C SER A 84 3.20 -3.19 -6.31
N VAL A 85 3.57 -2.61 -5.18
CA VAL A 85 2.68 -1.83 -4.32
C VAL A 85 2.81 -0.36 -4.71
N TYR A 86 1.68 0.29 -4.93
CA TYR A 86 1.64 1.69 -5.36
C TYR A 86 0.88 2.52 -4.34
N LEU A 87 1.41 3.70 -4.02
CA LEU A 87 0.67 4.74 -3.34
C LEU A 87 -0.31 5.36 -4.34
N VAL A 88 -1.61 5.11 -4.15
CA VAL A 88 -2.66 5.66 -5.02
C VAL A 88 -2.87 7.14 -4.71
N ASP A 89 -3.01 7.47 -3.43
CA ASP A 89 -3.24 8.82 -2.97
C ASP A 89 -2.84 8.99 -1.49
N TYR A 90 -2.75 10.23 -1.01
CA TYR A 90 -2.50 10.61 0.36
C TYR A 90 -3.33 11.85 0.75
N ALA A 91 -3.63 11.95 2.04
CA ALA A 91 -4.23 13.12 2.67
C ALA A 91 -3.49 13.39 3.98
N CYS A 92 -3.43 14.66 4.38
CA CYS A 92 -2.84 15.08 5.64
C CYS A 92 -3.79 16.02 6.36
N PHE A 93 -3.98 15.80 7.66
CA PHE A 93 -4.71 16.75 8.49
C PHE A 93 -3.95 18.08 8.58
N LYS A 94 -4.66 19.18 8.32
CA LYS A 94 -4.17 20.53 8.58
C LYS A 94 -5.00 21.16 9.70
N PRO A 95 -4.40 21.44 10.87
CA PRO A 95 -5.10 22.12 11.95
C PRO A 95 -5.58 23.51 11.54
N ILE A 96 -6.66 23.98 12.17
CA ILE A 96 -7.13 25.36 12.05
C ILE A 96 -6.09 26.34 12.63
N SER A 97 -6.08 27.58 12.15
CA SER A 97 -5.10 28.60 12.53
C SER A 97 -5.03 28.87 14.03
N GLU A 98 -6.12 28.63 14.74
CA GLU A 98 -6.22 28.80 16.18
C GLU A 98 -5.34 27.79 16.92
N CYS A 99 -5.05 26.62 16.36
CA CYS A 99 -4.22 25.59 17.00
C CYS A 99 -2.71 25.92 17.00
N ARG A 100 -2.32 27.03 16.37
CA ARG A 100 -0.94 27.50 16.31
C ARG A 100 -0.43 27.91 17.70
N VAL A 101 0.76 27.47 18.05
CA VAL A 101 1.43 27.80 19.31
C VAL A 101 2.83 28.38 19.02
N PRO A 102 2.98 29.73 19.13
CA PRO A 102 4.30 30.37 19.06
C PRO A 102 5.29 29.81 20.07
N LEU A 103 6.58 29.79 19.74
CA LEU A 103 7.61 29.26 20.65
C LEU A 103 7.67 30.03 21.97
N ALA A 104 7.50 31.36 21.92
CA ALA A 104 7.45 32.21 23.10
C ALA A 104 6.28 31.83 24.03
N MET A 105 5.09 31.63 23.46
CA MET A 105 3.91 31.19 24.20
C MET A 105 4.14 29.83 24.85
N TYR A 106 4.73 28.87 24.13
CA TYR A 106 5.00 27.54 24.68
C TYR A 106 6.02 27.58 25.82
N ARG A 107 7.02 28.48 25.77
CA ARG A 107 7.99 28.67 26.86
C ARG A 107 7.34 29.18 28.13
N GLU A 108 6.53 30.23 28.03
CA GLU A 108 5.75 30.73 29.16
C GLU A 108 4.84 29.64 29.71
N TYR A 109 4.21 28.87 28.81
CA TYR A 109 3.34 27.78 29.20
C TYR A 109 4.08 26.69 30.02
N MET A 110 5.26 26.25 29.56
CA MET A 110 6.08 25.29 30.31
C MET A 110 6.47 25.83 31.70
N THR A 111 6.86 27.10 31.80
CA THR A 111 7.31 27.70 33.06
C THR A 111 6.17 27.86 34.07
N HIS A 112 4.96 28.20 33.63
CA HIS A 112 3.86 28.52 34.53
C HIS A 112 2.87 27.38 34.77
N PHE A 113 2.72 26.46 33.81
CA PHE A 113 1.63 25.47 33.82
C PHE A 113 2.11 24.01 33.79
N MET A 114 3.41 23.74 33.74
CA MET A 114 3.97 22.39 33.80
C MET A 114 4.85 22.21 35.06
N PRO A 115 4.25 22.12 36.27
CA PRO A 115 4.98 22.14 37.55
C PRO A 115 5.90 20.92 37.77
N PHE A 116 5.81 19.90 36.93
CA PHE A 116 6.67 18.73 36.94
C PHE A 116 8.00 18.93 36.17
N LEU A 117 8.17 20.06 35.48
CA LEU A 117 9.43 20.42 34.82
C LEU A 117 10.25 21.33 35.74
N ASP A 118 11.47 20.90 36.10
CA ASP A 118 12.43 21.75 36.79
C ASP A 118 13.13 22.72 35.82
N ASP A 119 13.81 23.74 36.36
CA ASP A 119 14.50 24.74 35.53
C ASP A 119 15.55 24.12 34.59
N ARG A 120 16.16 22.99 34.97
CA ARG A 120 17.09 22.26 34.11
C ARG A 120 16.37 21.64 32.92
N SER A 121 15.23 21.00 33.16
CA SER A 121 14.38 20.42 32.11
C SER A 121 13.83 21.49 31.18
N ILE A 122 13.35 22.61 31.72
CA ILE A 122 12.86 23.75 30.92
C ILE A 122 13.98 24.28 30.02
N ARG A 123 15.20 24.49 30.54
CA ARG A 123 16.35 24.93 29.72
C ARG A 123 16.74 23.90 28.67
N PHE A 124 16.71 22.62 29.01
CA PHE A 124 17.00 21.54 28.06
C PHE A 124 15.98 21.51 26.91
N ILE A 125 14.68 21.46 27.23
CA ILE A 125 13.59 21.44 26.24
C ILE A 125 13.63 22.71 25.38
N THR A 126 13.84 23.87 25.99
CA THR A 126 14.10 25.15 25.31
C THR A 126 15.20 25.01 24.24
N ARG A 127 16.36 24.48 24.62
CA ARG A 127 17.48 24.31 23.68
C ARG A 127 17.14 23.31 22.57
N VAL A 128 16.40 22.25 22.89
CA VAL A 128 15.92 21.29 21.88
C VAL A 128 14.97 21.99 20.90
N LEU A 129 14.01 22.78 21.38
CA LEU A 129 13.06 23.53 20.55
C LEU A 129 13.78 24.52 19.62
N ASP A 130 14.77 25.26 20.13
CA ASP A 130 15.55 26.22 19.33
C ASP A 130 16.34 25.56 18.19
N ASN A 131 16.67 24.26 18.33
CA ASN A 131 17.42 23.50 17.34
C ASN A 131 16.55 22.51 16.55
N SER A 132 15.23 22.52 16.75
CA SER A 132 14.30 21.54 16.17
C SER A 132 13.89 21.84 14.72
N GLY A 133 14.11 23.08 14.26
CA GLY A 133 13.59 23.56 12.97
C GLY A 133 12.08 23.82 12.96
N LEU A 134 11.40 23.77 14.12
CA LEU A 134 10.00 24.14 14.26
C LEU A 134 9.82 25.65 14.11
N GLY A 135 8.85 26.05 13.29
CA GLY A 135 8.52 27.46 13.06
C GLY A 135 7.36 27.95 13.93
N GLU A 136 7.05 29.24 13.83
CA GLU A 136 5.96 29.90 14.57
C GLU A 136 4.55 29.43 14.16
N GLU A 137 4.44 28.66 13.07
CA GLU A 137 3.20 28.05 12.58
C GLU A 137 2.96 26.64 13.15
N THR A 138 3.83 26.16 14.04
CA THR A 138 3.69 24.85 14.66
C THR A 138 2.40 24.80 15.48
N CYS A 139 1.61 23.74 15.25
CA CYS A 139 0.34 23.53 15.93
C CYS A 139 0.47 22.45 16.98
N LEU A 140 -0.25 22.61 18.09
CA LEU A 140 -0.33 21.64 19.18
C LEU A 140 -1.79 21.24 19.44
N PRO A 141 -2.02 20.10 20.12
CA PRO A 141 -3.34 19.68 20.54
C PRO A 141 -4.10 20.79 21.27
N PRO A 142 -5.43 20.92 21.08
CA PRO A 142 -6.24 21.90 21.80
C PRO A 142 -6.12 21.80 23.33
N SER A 143 -5.83 20.61 23.87
CA SER A 143 -5.64 20.37 25.30
C SER A 143 -4.47 21.15 25.93
N ILE A 144 -3.44 21.47 25.14
CA ILE A 144 -2.28 22.26 25.59
C ILE A 144 -2.64 23.75 25.71
N ARG A 145 -3.75 24.20 25.12
CA ARG A 145 -4.20 25.60 25.19
C ARG A 145 -5.10 25.88 26.39
N CYS A 146 -5.58 24.85 27.08
CA CYS A 146 -6.41 25.01 28.28
C CYS A 146 -5.54 25.50 29.46
N ILE A 147 -6.04 26.48 30.22
CA ILE A 147 -5.44 26.92 31.48
C ILE A 147 -6.48 26.66 32.60
N PRO A 148 -6.21 25.72 33.53
CA PRO A 148 -5.03 24.86 33.62
C PRO A 148 -4.99 23.77 32.51
N PRO A 149 -3.81 23.17 32.25
CA PRO A 149 -3.66 22.07 31.30
C PRO A 149 -4.63 20.92 31.57
N SER A 150 -5.19 20.34 30.52
CA SER A 150 -6.00 19.13 30.65
C SER A 150 -5.42 17.97 29.84
N PHE A 151 -4.71 17.07 30.51
CA PHE A 151 -4.09 15.89 29.90
C PHE A 151 -4.96 14.63 30.07
N GLY A 152 -6.25 14.78 29.78
CA GLY A 152 -7.22 13.69 29.90
C GLY A 152 -7.25 12.77 28.69
N PHE A 153 -7.53 11.49 28.93
CA PHE A 153 -7.74 10.49 27.87
C PHE A 153 -8.87 10.88 26.90
N SER A 154 -9.89 11.59 27.40
CA SER A 154 -10.97 12.16 26.58
C SER A 154 -10.47 13.19 25.57
N HIS A 155 -9.49 14.02 25.93
CA HIS A 155 -8.90 15.01 25.01
C HIS A 155 -8.04 14.33 23.94
N ALA A 156 -7.22 13.35 24.34
CA ALA A 156 -6.44 12.56 23.38
C ALA A 156 -7.35 11.82 22.40
N ARG A 157 -8.48 11.26 22.87
CA ARG A 157 -9.49 10.64 22.02
C ARG A 157 -10.11 11.64 21.04
N ALA A 158 -10.54 12.79 21.52
CA ALA A 158 -11.17 13.82 20.68
C ALA A 158 -10.21 14.33 19.59
N GLU A 159 -8.94 14.50 19.92
CA GLU A 159 -7.92 14.86 18.92
C GLU A 159 -7.71 13.73 17.91
N ALA A 160 -7.56 12.48 18.36
CA ALA A 160 -7.37 11.34 17.47
C ALA A 160 -8.55 11.18 16.50
N GLU A 161 -9.79 11.26 16.99
CA GLU A 161 -11.00 11.20 16.16
C GLU A 161 -11.02 12.36 15.14
N LEU A 162 -10.72 13.59 15.57
CA LEU A 162 -10.66 14.74 14.68
C LEU A 162 -9.62 14.55 13.56
N VAL A 163 -8.38 14.19 13.91
CA VAL A 163 -7.27 14.06 12.97
C VAL A 163 -7.50 12.89 12.01
N VAL A 164 -7.85 11.71 12.54
CA VAL A 164 -8.00 10.48 11.74
C VAL A 164 -9.21 10.58 10.82
N PHE A 165 -10.39 10.94 11.33
CA PHE A 165 -11.59 10.99 10.49
C PHE A 165 -11.53 12.10 9.46
N SER A 166 -11.05 13.29 9.81
CA SER A 166 -10.89 14.37 8.81
C SER A 166 -9.94 13.96 7.68
N THR A 167 -8.83 13.28 8.01
CA THR A 167 -7.87 12.80 7.01
C THR A 167 -8.46 11.72 6.10
N ILE A 168 -9.20 10.78 6.68
CA ILE A 168 -9.85 9.69 5.93
C ILE A 168 -10.95 10.24 5.03
N ASP A 169 -11.77 11.17 5.52
CA ASP A 169 -12.83 11.81 4.74
C ASP A 169 -12.25 12.59 3.55
N ASP A 170 -11.16 13.33 3.75
CA ASP A 170 -10.45 14.02 2.68
C ASP A 170 -9.89 13.04 1.64
N LEU A 171 -9.32 11.92 2.08
CA LEU A 171 -8.80 10.88 1.19
C LEU A 171 -9.92 10.23 0.35
N PHE A 172 -11.05 9.88 0.97
CA PHE A 172 -12.19 9.31 0.25
C PHE A 172 -12.81 10.30 -0.72
N ARG A 173 -12.91 11.58 -0.33
CA ARG A 173 -13.41 12.64 -1.21
C ARG A 173 -12.51 12.84 -2.42
N LYS A 174 -11.19 12.74 -2.25
CA LYS A 174 -10.20 12.92 -3.32
C LYS A 174 -10.15 11.73 -4.28
N THR A 175 -10.23 10.51 -3.75
CA THR A 175 -10.07 9.27 -4.53
C THR A 175 -11.38 8.74 -5.10
N CYS A 176 -12.52 9.11 -4.51
CA CYS A 176 -13.84 8.53 -4.80
C CYS A 176 -13.87 6.99 -4.64
N ILE A 177 -12.97 6.41 -3.85
CA ILE A 177 -12.94 4.98 -3.55
C ILE A 177 -13.98 4.69 -2.45
N SER A 178 -14.78 3.65 -2.65
CA SER A 178 -15.72 3.18 -1.62
C SER A 178 -14.95 2.60 -0.43
N PRO A 179 -15.31 2.92 0.82
CA PRO A 179 -14.72 2.28 2.01
C PRO A 179 -14.80 0.76 1.97
N ALA A 180 -15.85 0.20 1.35
CA ALA A 180 -16.02 -1.25 1.19
C ALA A 180 -14.99 -1.91 0.25
N ALA A 181 -14.21 -1.12 -0.50
CA ALA A 181 -13.12 -1.62 -1.34
C ALA A 181 -11.77 -1.69 -0.60
N ILE A 182 -11.72 -1.32 0.69
CA ILE A 182 -10.53 -1.40 1.53
C ILE A 182 -10.56 -2.71 2.32
N ASP A 183 -9.62 -3.60 2.04
CA ASP A 183 -9.52 -4.90 2.72
C ASP A 183 -8.74 -4.84 4.04
N VAL A 184 -7.79 -3.91 4.13
CA VAL A 184 -6.86 -3.80 5.26
C VAL A 184 -6.67 -2.35 5.66
N LEU A 185 -6.86 -2.08 6.95
CA LEU A 185 -6.53 -0.81 7.58
C LEU A 185 -5.32 -1.02 8.49
N VAL A 186 -4.26 -0.22 8.28
CA VAL A 186 -3.08 -0.18 9.14
C VAL A 186 -3.05 1.17 9.84
N VAL A 187 -3.13 1.17 11.17
CA VAL A 187 -3.11 2.39 11.99
C VAL A 187 -1.84 2.39 12.84
N ASN A 188 -1.18 3.54 12.94
CA ASN A 188 -0.09 3.79 13.87
C ASN A 188 -0.42 5.04 14.69
N CYS A 189 -0.40 4.90 16.02
CA CYS A 189 -0.59 6.02 16.94
C CYS A 189 0.22 5.77 18.21
N SER A 190 1.03 6.76 18.62
CA SER A 190 1.80 6.73 19.86
C SER A 190 1.22 7.60 20.97
N LEU A 191 0.34 8.55 20.62
CA LEU A 191 -0.25 9.52 21.55
C LEU A 191 -1.62 9.09 22.10
N PHE A 192 -2.28 8.15 21.43
CA PHE A 192 -3.58 7.62 21.83
C PHE A 192 -3.63 6.12 21.54
N SER A 193 -3.67 5.30 22.59
CA SER A 193 -3.67 3.83 22.51
C SER A 193 -4.81 3.26 23.36
N PRO A 194 -6.07 3.35 22.89
CA PRO A 194 -7.22 2.78 23.59
C PRO A 194 -7.18 1.25 23.58
N THR A 195 -7.96 0.64 24.48
CA THR A 195 -8.23 -0.81 24.44
C THR A 195 -9.70 -1.03 24.08
N PRO A 196 -10.02 -1.92 23.12
CA PRO A 196 -9.06 -2.63 22.26
C PRO A 196 -8.36 -1.67 21.28
N SER A 197 -7.11 -2.01 20.99
CA SER A 197 -6.28 -1.35 19.98
C SER A 197 -6.58 -1.86 18.59
#